data_AF-A0A5D9C401-F1
#
_entry.id   AF-A0A5D9C401-F1
#
_cell.length_a   1.000
_cell.length_b   1.000
_cell.length_c   1.000
_cell.angle_alpha   90.00
_cell.angle_beta   90.00
_cell.angle_gamma   90.00
#
_symmetry.space_group_name_H-M   'P 1'
#
loop_
_entity.id
_entity.type
_entity.pdbx_description
1 polymer ?
#
loop_
_entity_poly.entity_id
_entity_poly.type
_entity_poly.pdbx_seq_one_letter_code
_entity_poly.pdbx_strand_id
1 'polypeptide(L)'
;MIAIATHTFALLTRLRRNTRGAVALMGALSLSVLVGMGAFAVEASQGYAQKVRNQRVSDMAALAGALAYNVNKSETEMRATAKAVVAAQGVAANAATVDLVTDPTTSKKLVSVTVTTAVPLALARVMTSALSYDVTSVGMATVSATTTTAPPCISALSNAGQYGINTTGGPNINSPSCAINTNSGVNVPWGVKITAKQINAGKKVDDPGAGITTAPKANDVNQNKSNAASDWMKDDSALKGLLCKVNKLTGTSDSDYGDGNTVCTTTLVAPTTYANTGAGDVTLDYRPRSDGGIYAYQTADNNCKYVIPAGNYTVGKLTIKGGCELTVADGANVRADSIDMSGNAMTVGNGNFIVGGVFGFNSGSTITLGNGTHSFGTLSITGGRSLNIGSGSFNVTNGISLDGGSYLRVGIAAGDTVTIGHNSGTAISIGGGSFVCFTANCAAPSAAAGNFSANGSIITSGGSTIIFPKAMSHTIAGDLNLNGSSTFGSGTYVIKGSFTNNTGGTMTGVDVSFGLGGTFTLSGGTSMELDAPGAGASYGVPNILIATKSSAATKLGGGSQNKYAGLLYAPKSDILLDGGASMASSSGACLMMIVNTLSLNGGTAVASSCTGIAGSSGSSDSVALYK
;
A
#
# COMPACT_ATOMS: atom_id res chain seq x y z
N MET A 1 -44.72 -24.09 -74.16
CA MET A 1 -44.04 -22.83 -73.78
C MET A 1 -44.70 -22.05 -72.64
N ILE A 2 -46.00 -22.23 -72.33
CA ILE A 2 -46.70 -21.41 -71.30
C ILE A 2 -46.40 -21.84 -69.84
N ALA A 3 -46.08 -23.11 -69.57
CA ALA A 3 -45.82 -23.59 -68.21
C ALA A 3 -44.45 -23.21 -67.61
N ILE A 4 -43.48 -22.80 -68.45
CA ILE A 4 -42.14 -22.40 -68.00
C ILE A 4 -42.12 -20.94 -67.51
N ALA A 5 -43.02 -20.10 -68.05
CA ALA A 5 -43.13 -18.69 -67.69
C ALA A 5 -43.77 -18.46 -66.30
N THR A 6 -44.71 -19.32 -65.88
CA THR A 6 -45.37 -19.21 -64.57
C THR A 6 -44.48 -19.65 -63.41
N HIS A 7 -43.62 -20.67 -63.61
CA HIS A 7 -42.66 -21.08 -62.59
C HIS A 7 -41.54 -20.07 -62.36
N THR A 8 -41.07 -19.39 -63.42
CA THR A 8 -40.05 -18.34 -63.30
C THR A 8 -40.58 -17.07 -62.64
N PHE A 9 -41.83 -16.66 -62.94
CA PHE A 9 -42.48 -15.51 -62.28
C PHE A 9 -42.74 -15.73 -60.79
N ALA A 10 -43.12 -16.95 -60.39
CA ALA A 10 -43.31 -17.35 -58.99
C ALA A 10 -41.98 -17.39 -58.20
N LEU A 11 -40.87 -17.76 -58.85
CA LEU A 11 -39.55 -17.79 -58.24
C LEU A 11 -38.98 -16.37 -58.05
N LEU A 12 -39.19 -15.48 -59.03
CA LEU A 12 -38.84 -14.06 -58.96
C LEU A 12 -39.64 -13.29 -57.91
N THR A 13 -40.94 -13.58 -57.75
CA THR A 13 -41.75 -12.99 -56.67
C THR A 13 -41.40 -13.54 -55.29
N ARG A 14 -41.00 -14.82 -55.17
CA ARG A 14 -40.45 -15.39 -53.93
C ARG A 14 -39.09 -14.79 -53.56
N LEU A 15 -38.20 -14.56 -54.53
CA LEU A 15 -36.93 -13.85 -54.32
C LEU A 15 -37.16 -12.40 -53.91
N ARG A 16 -38.11 -11.70 -54.53
CA ARG A 16 -38.45 -10.29 -54.24
C ARG A 16 -39.12 -10.09 -52.87
N ARG A 17 -39.74 -11.13 -52.31
CA ARG A 17 -40.32 -11.14 -50.95
C ARG A 17 -39.36 -11.68 -49.87
N ASN A 18 -38.17 -12.16 -50.22
CA ASN A 18 -37.28 -12.81 -49.28
C ASN A 18 -36.41 -11.78 -48.52
N THR A 19 -36.94 -11.27 -47.40
CA THR A 19 -36.26 -10.32 -46.50
C THR A 19 -35.04 -10.93 -45.80
N ARG A 20 -34.85 -12.25 -45.84
CA ARG A 20 -33.73 -12.94 -45.19
C ARG A 20 -32.36 -12.50 -45.74
N GLY A 21 -32.26 -12.15 -47.02
CA GLY A 21 -31.02 -11.63 -47.61
C GLY A 21 -30.66 -10.22 -47.10
N ALA A 22 -31.67 -9.35 -46.94
CA ALA A 22 -31.48 -8.02 -46.38
C ALA A 22 -31.11 -8.07 -44.89
N VAL A 23 -31.73 -8.99 -44.12
CA VAL A 23 -31.39 -9.22 -42.71
C VAL A 23 -29.98 -9.80 -42.57
N ALA A 24 -29.56 -10.70 -43.46
CA ALA A 24 -28.18 -11.22 -43.47
C ALA A 24 -27.15 -10.12 -43.77
N LEU A 25 -27.44 -9.22 -44.72
CA LEU A 25 -26.59 -8.06 -45.02
C LEU A 25 -26.52 -7.07 -43.85
N MET A 26 -27.65 -6.74 -43.23
CA MET A 26 -27.68 -5.86 -42.06
C MET A 26 -26.96 -6.49 -40.86
N GLY A 27 -27.12 -7.80 -40.65
CA GLY A 27 -26.42 -8.55 -39.60
C GLY A 27 -24.91 -8.64 -39.84
N ALA A 28 -24.48 -8.84 -41.08
CA ALA A 28 -23.06 -8.86 -41.43
C ALA A 28 -22.41 -7.48 -41.22
N LEU A 29 -23.05 -6.41 -41.68
CA LEU A 29 -22.54 -5.05 -41.52
C LEU A 29 -22.52 -4.60 -40.06
N SER A 30 -23.54 -4.93 -39.27
CA SER A 30 -23.57 -4.58 -37.83
C SER A 30 -22.54 -5.37 -37.03
N LEU A 31 -22.32 -6.64 -37.34
CA LEU A 31 -21.31 -7.46 -36.70
C LEU A 31 -19.90 -6.94 -36.98
N SER A 32 -19.59 -6.54 -38.21
CA SER A 32 -18.29 -5.95 -38.56
C SER A 32 -18.01 -4.66 -37.77
N VAL A 33 -19.01 -3.80 -37.60
CA VAL A 33 -18.87 -2.55 -36.82
C VAL A 33 -18.64 -2.86 -35.34
N LEU A 34 -19.39 -3.80 -34.76
CA LEU A 34 -19.24 -4.18 -33.35
C LEU A 34 -17.88 -4.82 -33.06
N VAL A 35 -17.40 -5.70 -33.94
CA VAL A 35 -16.06 -6.30 -33.85
C VAL A 35 -14.98 -5.22 -34.01
N GLY A 36 -15.15 -4.28 -34.93
CA GLY A 36 -14.22 -3.15 -35.12
C GLY A 36 -14.12 -2.25 -33.88
N MET A 37 -15.25 -1.90 -33.26
CA MET A 37 -15.27 -1.11 -32.02
C MET A 37 -14.66 -1.87 -30.84
N GLY A 38 -14.95 -3.17 -30.71
CA GLY A 38 -14.36 -4.02 -29.67
C GLY A 38 -12.84 -4.16 -29.82
N ALA A 39 -12.37 -4.37 -31.05
CA ALA A 39 -10.94 -4.42 -31.36
C ALA A 39 -10.24 -3.10 -30.99
N PHE A 40 -10.81 -1.97 -31.42
CA PHE A 40 -10.29 -0.63 -31.10
C PHE A 40 -10.26 -0.37 -29.60
N ALA A 41 -11.31 -0.72 -28.86
CA ALA A 41 -11.37 -0.49 -27.41
C ALA A 41 -10.28 -1.25 -26.64
N VAL A 42 -10.03 -2.51 -27.00
CA VAL A 42 -8.97 -3.33 -26.38
C VAL A 42 -7.59 -2.78 -26.71
N GLU A 43 -7.33 -2.43 -27.96
CA GLU A 43 -6.01 -1.97 -28.41
C GLU A 43 -5.71 -0.55 -27.95
N ALA A 44 -6.71 0.34 -27.87
CA ALA A 44 -6.57 1.66 -27.27
C ALA A 44 -6.27 1.55 -25.77
N SER A 45 -6.86 0.58 -25.07
CA SER A 45 -6.57 0.33 -23.66
C SER A 45 -5.14 -0.15 -23.44
N GLN A 46 -4.64 -1.04 -24.32
CA GLN A 46 -3.24 -1.47 -24.30
C GLN A 46 -2.28 -0.33 -24.64
N GLY A 47 -2.63 0.53 -25.61
CA GLY A 47 -1.86 1.73 -25.95
C GLY A 47 -1.75 2.72 -24.80
N TYR A 48 -2.85 2.94 -24.09
CA TYR A 48 -2.87 3.79 -22.91
C TYR A 48 -1.97 3.22 -21.79
N ALA A 49 -2.06 1.91 -21.54
CA ALA A 49 -1.19 1.25 -20.57
C ALA A 49 0.30 1.37 -20.96
N GLN A 50 0.61 1.22 -22.25
CA GLN A 50 1.96 1.40 -22.77
C GLN A 50 2.44 2.85 -22.67
N LYS A 51 1.56 3.83 -22.92
CA LYS A 51 1.87 5.27 -22.79
C LYS A 51 2.26 5.62 -21.35
N VAL A 52 1.55 5.09 -20.36
CA VAL A 52 1.86 5.30 -18.94
C VAL A 52 3.21 4.66 -18.58
N ARG A 53 3.54 3.47 -19.11
CA ARG A 53 4.86 2.86 -18.94
C ARG A 53 5.96 3.72 -19.58
N ASN A 54 5.82 4.07 -20.85
CA ASN A 54 6.81 4.88 -21.57
C ASN A 54 7.04 6.21 -20.85
N GLN A 55 5.98 6.86 -20.32
CA GLN A 55 6.10 8.13 -19.60
C GLN A 55 7.00 7.99 -18.36
N ARG A 56 6.84 6.93 -17.57
CA ARG A 56 7.70 6.68 -16.40
C ARG A 56 9.16 6.51 -16.82
N VAL A 57 9.40 5.74 -17.90
CA VAL A 57 10.75 5.51 -18.42
C VAL A 57 11.37 6.81 -18.94
N SER A 58 10.62 7.63 -19.69
CA SER A 58 11.10 8.91 -20.21
C SER A 58 11.39 9.92 -19.10
N ASP A 59 10.57 9.98 -18.05
CA ASP A 59 10.79 10.90 -16.91
C ASP A 59 12.04 10.50 -16.11
N MET A 60 12.22 9.20 -15.83
CA MET A 60 13.42 8.70 -15.15
C MET A 60 14.69 8.91 -15.98
N ALA A 61 14.62 8.67 -17.29
CA ALA A 61 15.74 8.86 -18.20
C ALA A 61 16.10 10.34 -18.38
N ALA A 62 15.11 11.24 -18.44
CA ALA A 62 15.32 12.68 -18.52
C ALA A 62 15.99 13.21 -17.24
N LEU A 63 15.51 12.79 -16.07
CA LEU A 63 16.11 13.12 -14.79
C LEU A 63 17.58 12.64 -14.70
N ALA A 64 17.84 11.38 -15.07
CA ALA A 64 19.18 10.81 -15.04
C ALA A 64 20.13 11.48 -16.06
N GLY A 65 19.63 11.80 -17.25
CA GLY A 65 20.38 12.56 -18.26
C GLY A 65 20.69 13.98 -17.77
N ALA A 66 19.72 14.68 -17.19
CA ALA A 66 19.93 16.01 -16.62
C ALA A 66 20.96 15.99 -15.48
N LEU A 67 20.93 14.96 -14.63
CA LEU A 67 21.94 14.77 -13.59
C LEU A 67 23.34 14.57 -14.20
N ALA A 68 23.49 13.68 -15.18
CA ALA A 68 24.78 13.43 -15.85
C ALA A 68 25.31 14.68 -16.58
N TYR A 69 24.44 15.41 -17.28
CA TYR A 69 24.80 16.68 -17.91
C TYR A 69 25.25 17.72 -16.87
N ASN A 70 24.60 17.77 -15.71
CA ASN A 70 24.95 18.71 -14.65
C ASN A 70 26.35 18.45 -14.08
N VAL A 71 26.74 17.18 -13.94
CA VAL A 71 28.06 16.77 -13.40
C VAL A 71 29.16 16.98 -14.44
N ASN A 72 28.96 16.50 -15.66
CA ASN A 72 30.06 16.39 -16.63
C ASN A 72 30.06 17.49 -17.69
N LYS A 73 28.99 18.31 -17.76
CA LYS A 73 28.78 19.33 -18.79
C LYS A 73 28.94 18.79 -20.22
N SER A 74 28.71 17.49 -20.41
CA SER A 74 28.92 16.75 -21.65
C SER A 74 27.61 16.17 -22.17
N GLU A 75 27.23 16.53 -23.41
CA GLU A 75 26.04 15.97 -24.06
C GLU A 75 26.20 14.48 -24.41
N THR A 76 27.43 14.04 -24.70
CA THR A 76 27.70 12.64 -25.02
C THR A 76 27.40 11.73 -23.83
N GLU A 77 27.82 12.13 -22.63
CA GLU A 77 27.59 11.36 -21.42
C GLU A 77 26.14 11.48 -20.94
N MET A 78 25.52 12.65 -21.05
CA MET A 78 24.09 12.83 -20.86
C MET A 78 23.27 11.83 -21.70
N ARG A 79 23.56 11.73 -23.01
CA ARG A 79 22.88 10.82 -23.93
C ARG A 79 23.15 9.36 -23.58
N ALA A 80 24.39 9.02 -23.23
CA ALA A 80 24.76 7.66 -22.83
C ALA A 80 24.04 7.21 -21.55
N THR A 81 24.02 8.05 -20.50
CA THR A 81 23.37 7.77 -19.22
C THR A 81 21.86 7.65 -19.36
N ALA A 82 21.20 8.59 -20.05
CA ALA A 82 19.76 8.53 -20.28
C ALA A 82 19.37 7.26 -21.05
N LYS A 83 20.12 6.88 -22.10
CA LYS A 83 19.89 5.64 -22.85
C LYS A 83 20.16 4.37 -22.04
N ALA A 84 21.14 4.39 -21.14
CA ALA A 84 21.40 3.28 -20.22
C ALA A 84 20.23 3.08 -19.24
N VAL A 85 19.62 4.17 -18.74
CA VAL A 85 18.43 4.10 -17.89
C VAL A 85 17.23 3.54 -18.66
N VAL A 86 17.02 3.96 -19.92
CA VAL A 86 15.97 3.38 -20.78
C VAL A 86 16.17 1.86 -20.93
N ALA A 87 17.40 1.42 -21.21
CA ALA A 87 17.76 0.00 -21.31
C ALA A 87 17.49 -0.77 -20.00
N ALA A 88 17.83 -0.17 -18.86
CA ALA A 88 17.61 -0.76 -17.54
C ALA A 88 16.12 -0.94 -17.21
N GLN A 89 15.22 -0.15 -17.82
CA GLN A 89 13.77 -0.28 -17.66
C GLN A 89 13.13 -1.28 -18.66
N GLY A 90 13.96 -2.07 -19.36
CA GLY A 90 13.49 -3.10 -20.28
C GLY A 90 13.02 -2.57 -21.64
N VAL A 91 13.35 -1.32 -21.98
CA VAL A 91 13.09 -0.71 -23.30
C VAL A 91 14.42 -0.60 -24.04
N ALA A 92 14.47 -0.96 -25.32
CA ALA A 92 15.71 -0.92 -26.07
C ALA A 92 16.28 0.51 -26.16
N ALA A 93 17.59 0.69 -25.99
CA ALA A 93 18.23 2.01 -25.96
C ALA A 93 18.05 2.82 -27.27
N ASN A 94 17.84 2.14 -28.40
CA ASN A 94 17.55 2.74 -29.70
C ASN A 94 16.10 3.23 -29.84
N ALA A 95 15.19 2.79 -28.96
CA ALA A 95 13.81 3.24 -28.88
C ALA A 95 13.69 4.61 -28.19
N ALA A 96 14.81 5.18 -27.70
CA ALA A 96 14.85 6.49 -27.08
C ALA A 96 15.75 7.48 -27.82
N THR A 97 15.25 8.69 -28.01
CA THR A 97 16.02 9.87 -28.41
C THR A 97 16.18 10.79 -27.21
N VAL A 98 17.37 11.37 -27.06
CA VAL A 98 17.75 12.19 -25.89
C VAL A 98 18.40 13.44 -26.40
N ASP A 99 17.84 14.62 -26.11
CA ASP A 99 18.34 15.91 -26.60
C ASP A 99 18.41 16.95 -25.48
N LEU A 100 19.37 17.87 -25.59
CA LEU A 100 19.43 19.05 -24.75
C LEU A 100 18.69 20.20 -25.46
N VAL A 101 17.59 20.63 -24.88
CA VAL A 101 16.70 21.66 -25.44
C VAL A 101 16.75 22.90 -24.56
N THR A 102 16.57 24.09 -25.13
CA THR A 102 16.38 25.32 -24.35
C THR A 102 14.90 25.68 -24.35
N ASP A 103 14.30 25.84 -23.17
CA ASP A 103 12.91 26.27 -23.05
C ASP A 103 12.78 27.74 -23.54
N PRO A 104 11.96 28.02 -24.56
CA PRO A 104 11.78 29.38 -25.07
C PRO A 104 11.14 30.32 -24.04
N THR A 105 10.43 29.79 -23.04
CA THR A 105 9.68 30.58 -22.05
C THR A 105 10.53 30.98 -20.85
N THR A 106 11.39 30.06 -20.39
CA THR A 106 12.20 30.25 -19.17
C THR A 106 13.69 30.41 -19.43
N SER A 107 14.14 30.27 -20.68
CA SER A 107 15.57 30.25 -21.07
C SER A 107 16.40 29.19 -20.33
N LYS A 108 15.76 28.21 -19.69
CA LYS A 108 16.44 27.12 -19.00
C LYS A 108 16.80 26.02 -19.98
N LYS A 109 17.96 25.41 -19.79
CA LYS A 109 18.33 24.18 -20.50
C LYS A 109 17.57 22.99 -19.87
N LEU A 110 17.06 22.10 -20.71
CA LEU A 110 16.27 20.93 -20.38
C LEU A 110 16.88 19.71 -21.08
N VAL A 111 16.95 18.57 -20.40
CA VAL A 111 17.15 17.28 -21.05
C VAL A 111 15.78 16.72 -21.40
N SER A 112 15.54 16.54 -22.69
CA SER A 112 14.33 15.93 -23.25
C SER A 112 14.63 14.50 -23.66
N VAL A 113 13.85 13.54 -23.17
CA VAL A 113 13.92 12.14 -23.55
C VAL A 113 12.60 11.71 -24.15
N THR A 114 12.63 11.33 -25.42
CA THR A 114 11.48 10.75 -26.12
C THR A 114 11.65 9.24 -26.17
N VAL A 115 10.65 8.50 -25.69
CA VAL A 115 10.62 7.03 -25.73
C VAL A 115 9.48 6.59 -26.65
N THR A 116 9.81 5.76 -27.64
CA THR A 116 8.86 5.25 -28.64
C THR A 116 8.85 3.73 -28.61
N THR A 117 7.73 3.12 -28.24
CA THR A 117 7.59 1.65 -28.25
C THR A 117 6.42 1.22 -29.13
N ALA A 118 6.62 0.15 -29.89
CA ALA A 118 5.60 -0.41 -30.77
C ALA A 118 4.66 -1.35 -29.98
N VAL A 119 3.36 -1.12 -30.08
CA VAL A 119 2.31 -1.99 -29.53
C VAL A 119 1.75 -2.86 -30.66
N PRO A 120 1.77 -4.20 -30.53
CA PRO A 120 1.25 -5.07 -31.58
C PRO A 120 -0.27 -4.95 -31.70
N LEU A 121 -0.77 -4.92 -32.93
CA LEU A 121 -2.21 -4.99 -33.20
C LEU A 121 -2.62 -6.46 -33.21
N ALA A 122 -3.57 -6.83 -32.37
CA ALA A 122 -3.99 -8.22 -32.20
C ALA A 122 -5.33 -8.48 -32.91
N LEU A 123 -6.33 -7.62 -32.68
CA LEU A 123 -7.70 -7.77 -33.18
C LEU A 123 -7.98 -6.86 -34.39
N ALA A 124 -7.40 -5.65 -34.46
CA ALA A 124 -7.58 -4.77 -35.61
C ALA A 124 -6.90 -5.27 -36.89
N ARG A 125 -6.07 -6.33 -36.81
CA ARG A 125 -5.50 -6.99 -38.00
C ARG A 125 -6.54 -7.51 -38.98
N VAL A 126 -7.79 -7.68 -38.56
CA VAL A 126 -8.90 -8.02 -39.47
C VAL A 126 -9.26 -6.83 -40.40
N MET A 127 -8.96 -5.60 -39.99
CA MET A 127 -9.33 -4.35 -40.67
C MET A 127 -8.12 -3.57 -41.24
N THR A 128 -6.89 -3.91 -40.84
CA THR A 128 -5.66 -3.27 -41.33
C THR A 128 -4.54 -4.27 -41.53
N SER A 129 -3.65 -4.01 -42.50
CA SER A 129 -2.42 -4.79 -42.71
C SER A 129 -1.28 -4.37 -41.76
N ALA A 130 -1.47 -3.34 -40.93
CA ALA A 130 -0.49 -2.92 -39.95
C ALA A 130 -0.31 -3.98 -38.85
N LEU A 131 0.94 -4.29 -38.49
CA LEU A 131 1.27 -5.28 -37.46
C LEU A 131 1.38 -4.67 -36.06
N SER A 132 1.63 -3.36 -35.98
CA SER A 132 1.79 -2.60 -34.74
C SER A 132 1.53 -1.11 -34.98
N TYR A 133 1.41 -0.36 -33.91
CA TYR A 133 1.45 1.11 -33.94
C TYR A 133 2.38 1.63 -32.84
N ASP A 134 2.97 2.79 -33.08
CA ASP A 134 3.95 3.38 -32.18
C ASP A 134 3.28 4.24 -31.10
N VAL A 135 3.72 4.06 -29.86
CA VAL A 135 3.32 4.88 -28.71
C VAL A 135 4.52 5.68 -28.23
N THR A 136 4.41 7.00 -28.32
CA THR A 136 5.47 7.95 -27.96
C THR A 136 5.17 8.65 -26.64
N SER A 137 6.17 8.81 -25.78
CA SER A 137 6.14 9.68 -24.60
C SER A 137 7.36 10.58 -24.57
N VAL A 138 7.24 11.74 -23.92
CA VAL A 138 8.33 12.70 -23.74
C VAL A 138 8.43 13.03 -22.26
N GLY A 139 9.63 12.88 -21.70
CA GLY A 139 9.98 13.34 -20.35
C GLY A 139 11.00 14.46 -20.43
N MET A 140 10.86 15.49 -19.61
CA MET A 140 11.78 16.64 -19.59
C MET A 140 12.28 16.91 -18.18
N ALA A 141 13.56 17.26 -18.05
CA ALA A 141 14.17 17.61 -16.76
C ALA A 141 15.11 18.80 -16.92
N THR A 142 15.05 19.77 -16.00
CA THR A 142 15.91 20.97 -16.06
C THR A 142 17.34 20.69 -15.65
N VAL A 143 18.28 21.26 -16.40
CA VAL A 143 19.68 21.37 -15.99
C VAL A 143 19.87 22.77 -15.38
N SER A 144 19.76 22.86 -14.05
CA SER A 144 19.97 24.13 -13.35
C SER A 144 21.47 24.44 -13.22
N ALA A 145 21.80 25.73 -13.27
CA ALA A 145 23.10 26.27 -12.91
C ALA A 145 22.93 27.23 -11.71
N THR A 146 23.02 26.69 -10.51
CA THR A 146 23.01 27.34 -9.20
C THR A 146 23.83 26.52 -8.18
N THR A 147 25.05 27.00 -7.91
CA THR A 147 25.95 26.74 -6.77
C THR A 147 25.45 25.78 -5.68
N THR A 148 26.04 24.57 -5.68
CA THR A 148 26.44 23.75 -4.52
C THR A 148 25.51 23.76 -3.29
N THR A 149 24.54 22.84 -3.29
CA THR A 149 24.00 22.25 -2.04
C THR A 149 23.92 20.74 -2.25
N ALA A 150 24.61 19.97 -1.40
CA ALA A 150 24.40 18.53 -1.38
C ALA A 150 22.92 18.23 -1.03
N PRO A 151 22.29 17.21 -1.61
CA PRO A 151 20.90 16.87 -1.30
C PRO A 151 20.75 16.56 0.20
N PRO A 152 19.71 17.09 0.88
CA PRO A 152 19.58 16.95 2.32
C PRO A 152 19.00 15.59 2.71
N CYS A 153 19.65 14.88 3.64
CA CYS A 153 19.01 13.76 4.34
C CYS A 153 18.05 14.25 5.41
N ILE A 154 18.29 15.43 5.98
CA ILE A 154 17.47 16.01 7.03
C ILE A 154 17.13 17.44 6.61
N SER A 155 15.83 17.74 6.52
CA SER A 155 15.30 19.08 6.26
C SER A 155 14.32 19.47 7.37
N ALA A 156 14.73 20.37 8.26
CA ALA A 156 13.90 20.91 9.34
C ALA A 156 13.35 22.29 8.94
N LEU A 157 12.05 22.37 8.68
CA LEU A 157 11.42 23.47 7.97
C LEU A 157 11.05 24.67 8.87
N SER A 158 10.98 24.49 10.19
CA SER A 158 10.55 25.54 11.11
C SER A 158 11.41 26.80 11.00
N ASN A 159 10.76 27.94 10.78
CA ASN A 159 11.34 29.27 10.92
C ASN A 159 11.20 29.81 12.37
N ALA A 160 10.38 29.15 13.18
CA ALA A 160 10.06 29.52 14.55
C ALA A 160 11.06 28.93 15.56
N GLY A 161 11.35 29.68 16.63
CA GLY A 161 12.28 29.26 17.68
C GLY A 161 13.75 29.45 17.32
N GLN A 162 14.63 29.21 18.29
CA GLN A 162 16.09 29.38 18.09
C GLN A 162 16.69 28.22 17.30
N TYR A 163 16.23 27.00 17.53
CA TYR A 163 16.80 25.78 16.96
C TYR A 163 15.74 24.95 16.24
N GLY A 164 16.03 24.58 15.00
CA GLY A 164 15.22 23.61 14.25
C GLY A 164 15.76 22.19 14.39
N ILE A 165 17.05 22.07 14.74
CA ILE A 165 17.68 20.84 15.19
C ILE A 165 18.21 21.10 16.59
N ASN A 166 17.59 20.49 17.58
CA ASN A 166 17.95 20.66 18.99
C ASN A 166 18.46 19.34 19.55
N THR A 167 19.65 19.36 20.16
CA THR A 167 20.27 18.17 20.72
C THR A 167 20.64 18.37 22.18
N THR A 168 20.37 17.38 23.03
CA THR A 168 20.75 17.39 24.45
C THR A 168 21.13 15.99 24.92
N GLY A 169 22.11 15.85 25.83
CA GLY A 169 22.44 14.56 26.45
C GLY A 169 23.29 13.59 25.61
N GLY A 170 24.07 14.11 24.66
CA GLY A 170 25.06 13.33 23.89
C GLY A 170 24.56 12.51 22.68
N PRO A 171 23.56 12.95 21.89
CA PRO A 171 23.14 12.21 20.71
C PRO A 171 24.18 12.19 19.58
N ASN A 172 23.98 11.29 18.63
CA ASN A 172 24.81 11.12 17.44
C ASN A 172 23.98 11.17 16.16
N ILE A 173 24.21 12.15 15.29
CA ILE A 173 23.69 12.19 13.92
C ILE A 173 24.80 11.80 12.96
N ASN A 174 24.60 10.77 12.13
CA ASN A 174 25.59 10.29 11.18
C ASN A 174 25.00 10.24 9.75
N SER A 175 25.26 11.28 8.97
CA SER A 175 24.76 11.50 7.60
C SER A 175 25.89 11.84 6.62
N PRO A 176 26.95 11.02 6.50
CA PRO A 176 28.20 11.40 5.83
C PRO A 176 28.06 11.65 4.32
N SER A 177 26.96 11.21 3.71
CA SER A 177 26.73 11.28 2.25
C SER A 177 25.87 12.47 1.80
N CYS A 178 25.29 13.24 2.73
CA CYS A 178 24.22 14.20 2.43
C CYS A 178 24.23 15.42 3.37
N ALA A 179 23.48 16.46 3.01
CA ALA A 179 23.39 17.67 3.82
C ALA A 179 22.38 17.55 4.97
N ILE A 180 22.56 18.41 5.98
CA ILE A 180 21.58 18.69 7.02
C ILE A 180 21.15 20.14 6.87
N ASN A 181 19.87 20.36 6.60
CA ASN A 181 19.30 21.67 6.34
C ASN A 181 18.27 22.03 7.41
N THR A 182 18.34 23.26 7.94
CA THR A 182 17.31 23.81 8.83
C THR A 182 17.09 25.30 8.60
N ASN A 183 15.84 25.75 8.65
CA ASN A 183 15.52 27.19 8.59
C ASN A 183 15.76 27.94 9.91
N SER A 184 16.00 27.21 11.00
CA SER A 184 16.36 27.76 12.30
C SER A 184 17.84 27.49 12.61
N GLY A 185 18.25 27.53 13.88
CA GLY A 185 19.60 27.19 14.31
C GLY A 185 19.81 25.69 14.52
N VAL A 186 21.06 25.31 14.78
CA VAL A 186 21.43 23.96 15.20
C VAL A 186 22.12 24.07 16.57
N ASN A 187 21.61 23.36 17.57
CA ASN A 187 22.24 23.29 18.89
C ASN A 187 23.06 21.99 18.99
N VAL A 188 24.36 22.09 19.28
CA VAL A 188 25.31 20.98 19.43
C VAL A 188 26.12 21.15 20.73
N PRO A 189 25.55 20.88 21.91
CA PRO A 189 26.27 20.97 23.18
C PRO A 189 27.42 19.96 23.30
N TRP A 190 28.23 20.09 24.35
CA TRP A 190 29.30 19.14 24.66
C TRP A 190 28.81 17.69 24.70
N GLY A 191 29.53 16.81 23.99
CA GLY A 191 29.22 15.37 23.92
C GLY A 191 28.31 14.96 22.75
N VAL A 192 27.76 15.91 22.00
CA VAL A 192 26.99 15.63 20.77
C VAL A 192 27.92 15.44 19.59
N LYS A 193 27.57 14.54 18.67
CA LYS A 193 28.30 14.32 17.41
C LYS A 193 27.36 14.45 16.21
N ILE A 194 27.76 15.24 15.22
CA ILE A 194 27.04 15.37 13.95
C ILE A 194 28.04 15.19 12.80
N THR A 195 27.86 14.13 12.01
CA THR A 195 28.59 13.91 10.76
C THR A 195 27.68 14.23 9.59
N ALA A 196 28.09 15.11 8.69
CA ALA A 196 27.31 15.47 7.49
C ALA A 196 28.21 15.75 6.28
N LYS A 197 27.66 15.86 5.07
CA LYS A 197 28.41 16.40 3.93
C LYS A 197 28.53 17.92 4.00
N GLN A 198 27.45 18.56 4.44
CA GLN A 198 27.32 20.01 4.62
C GLN A 198 26.20 20.29 5.63
N ILE A 199 26.31 21.38 6.38
CA ILE A 199 25.21 21.88 7.22
C ILE A 199 24.78 23.25 6.71
N ASN A 200 23.48 23.44 6.47
CA ASN A 200 22.88 24.73 6.13
C ASN A 200 21.86 25.12 7.20
N ALA A 201 22.07 26.24 7.87
CA ALA A 201 21.21 26.74 8.94
C ALA A 201 20.74 28.17 8.63
N GLY A 202 19.46 28.43 8.85
CA GLY A 202 18.85 29.75 8.69
C GLY A 202 19.18 30.71 9.82
N LYS A 203 19.62 30.19 10.97
CA LYS A 203 20.14 30.96 12.11
C LYS A 203 21.52 30.44 12.52
N LYS A 204 21.97 30.83 13.72
CA LYS A 204 23.24 30.41 14.29
C LYS A 204 23.30 28.89 14.55
N VAL A 205 24.47 28.31 14.31
CA VAL A 205 24.88 26.97 14.75
C VAL A 205 25.73 27.12 16.00
N ASP A 206 25.23 26.59 17.11
CA ASP A 206 25.88 26.60 18.42
C ASP A 206 26.62 25.28 18.63
N ASP A 207 27.93 25.28 18.37
CA ASP A 207 28.81 24.12 18.51
C ASP A 207 30.04 24.42 19.41
N PRO A 208 29.85 24.64 20.72
CA PRO A 208 30.95 24.94 21.64
C PRO A 208 31.94 23.78 21.81
N GLY A 209 31.51 22.54 21.55
CA GLY A 209 32.32 21.32 21.72
C GLY A 209 33.03 20.83 20.46
N ALA A 210 32.90 21.53 19.32
CA ALA A 210 33.36 21.09 18.01
C ALA A 210 32.87 19.67 17.65
N GLY A 211 31.59 19.40 17.94
CA GLY A 211 30.93 18.13 17.70
C GLY A 211 30.52 17.91 16.23
N ILE A 212 30.60 18.92 15.38
CA ILE A 212 30.29 18.83 13.95
C ILE A 212 31.51 18.38 13.15
N THR A 213 31.33 17.35 12.31
CA THR A 213 32.31 16.89 11.32
C THR A 213 31.67 16.91 9.94
N THR A 214 32.31 17.58 8.98
CA THR A 214 31.87 17.56 7.58
C THR A 214 32.94 16.99 6.64
N ALA A 215 32.50 16.23 5.63
CA ALA A 215 33.38 15.64 4.61
C ALA A 215 32.71 15.66 3.22
N PRO A 216 33.46 15.86 2.12
CA PRO A 216 34.93 15.92 2.02
C PRO A 216 35.53 17.28 2.43
N LYS A 217 34.73 18.35 2.44
CA LYS A 217 35.18 19.68 2.90
C LYS A 217 34.99 19.78 4.41
N ALA A 218 36.08 19.96 5.14
CA ALA A 218 36.03 20.20 6.58
C ALA A 218 35.36 21.55 6.89
N ASN A 219 34.58 21.62 7.96
CA ASN A 219 33.86 22.80 8.44
C ASN A 219 32.95 23.46 7.39
N ASP A 220 32.26 22.67 6.56
CA ASP A 220 31.29 23.16 5.58
C ASP A 220 29.93 23.43 6.24
N VAL A 221 29.91 24.45 7.10
CA VAL A 221 28.75 24.90 7.88
C VAL A 221 28.36 26.31 7.45
N ASN A 222 27.22 26.42 6.76
CA ASN A 222 26.64 27.69 6.32
C ASN A 222 25.56 28.13 7.31
N GLN A 223 25.77 29.23 8.01
CA GLN A 223 24.83 29.77 9.01
C GLN A 223 24.17 31.06 8.50
N ASN A 224 23.06 31.46 9.12
CA ASN A 224 22.30 32.67 8.75
C ASN A 224 21.87 32.68 7.26
N LYS A 225 21.68 31.50 6.66
CA LYS A 225 21.30 31.33 5.26
C LYS A 225 19.79 31.38 5.12
N SER A 226 19.27 32.42 4.47
CA SER A 226 17.83 32.52 4.19
C SER A 226 17.34 31.29 3.42
N ASN A 227 16.19 30.73 3.86
CA ASN A 227 15.59 29.53 3.26
C ASN A 227 16.57 28.35 3.15
N ALA A 228 17.39 28.14 4.18
CA ALA A 228 18.37 27.06 4.24
C ALA A 228 17.73 25.66 4.08
N ALA A 229 16.47 25.49 4.46
CA ALA A 229 15.69 24.27 4.26
C ALA A 229 14.43 24.54 3.42
N SER A 230 14.17 23.66 2.47
CA SER A 230 12.96 23.68 1.64
C SER A 230 12.28 22.32 1.68
N ASP A 231 10.95 22.32 1.57
CA ASP A 231 10.20 21.12 1.26
C ASP A 231 10.33 20.83 -0.25
N TRP A 232 11.21 19.90 -0.59
CA TRP A 232 11.45 19.46 -1.97
C TRP A 232 10.47 18.38 -2.44
N MET A 233 9.61 17.85 -1.54
CA MET A 233 8.62 16.82 -1.84
C MET A 233 7.19 17.36 -1.95
N LYS A 234 6.93 18.61 -1.55
CA LYS A 234 5.58 19.21 -1.52
C LYS A 234 4.79 19.05 -2.83
N ASP A 235 5.46 19.06 -3.98
CA ASP A 235 4.84 18.99 -5.31
C ASP A 235 4.92 17.57 -5.93
N ASP A 236 5.44 16.59 -5.19
CA ASP A 236 5.53 15.21 -5.68
C ASP A 236 4.13 14.60 -5.83
N SER A 237 3.84 14.12 -7.04
CA SER A 237 2.50 13.62 -7.38
C SER A 237 2.14 12.32 -6.64
N ALA A 238 3.12 11.49 -6.30
CA ALA A 238 2.88 10.22 -5.62
C ALA A 238 2.61 10.45 -4.12
N LEU A 239 3.36 11.35 -3.49
CA LEU A 239 3.10 11.85 -2.14
C LEU A 239 1.73 12.54 -2.06
N LYS A 240 1.42 13.43 -3.02
CA LYS A 240 0.10 14.10 -3.07
C LYS A 240 -1.03 13.07 -3.15
N GLY A 241 -0.88 12.04 -3.98
CA GLY A 241 -1.84 10.95 -4.11
C GLY A 241 -2.04 10.13 -2.83
N LEU A 242 -0.97 9.86 -2.08
CA LEU A 242 -1.03 9.21 -0.77
C LEU A 242 -1.78 10.09 0.26
N LEU A 243 -1.35 11.34 0.39
CA LEU A 243 -1.96 12.31 1.30
C LEU A 243 -3.42 12.60 0.94
N CYS A 244 -3.79 12.55 -0.34
CA CYS A 244 -5.18 12.72 -0.75
C CYS A 244 -6.07 11.63 -0.15
N LYS A 245 -5.64 10.37 -0.22
CA LYS A 245 -6.39 9.24 0.36
C LYS A 245 -6.56 9.40 1.87
N VAL A 246 -5.53 9.90 2.56
CA VAL A 246 -5.59 10.24 3.99
C VAL A 246 -6.61 11.33 4.24
N ASN A 247 -6.49 12.48 3.56
CA ASN A 247 -7.38 13.64 3.67
C ASN A 247 -8.85 13.28 3.37
N LYS A 248 -9.07 12.42 2.37
CA LYS A 248 -10.39 11.89 2.03
C LYS A 248 -10.98 11.05 3.16
N LEU A 249 -10.15 10.26 3.84
CA LEU A 249 -10.55 9.38 4.94
C LEU A 249 -10.77 10.15 6.25
N THR A 250 -9.99 11.18 6.52
CA THR A 250 -10.12 12.06 7.70
C THR A 250 -11.21 13.11 7.51
N GLY A 251 -11.53 13.48 6.27
CA GLY A 251 -12.41 14.62 5.95
C GLY A 251 -11.73 15.98 6.11
N THR A 252 -10.40 16.01 6.21
CA THR A 252 -9.61 17.25 6.37
C THR A 252 -9.14 17.77 5.03
N SER A 253 -9.22 19.09 4.82
CA SER A 253 -8.60 19.75 3.67
C SER A 253 -7.18 20.19 4.00
N ASP A 254 -6.25 20.00 3.07
CA ASP A 254 -4.86 20.42 3.22
C ASP A 254 -4.65 21.79 2.56
N SER A 255 -4.32 22.78 3.38
CA SER A 255 -4.07 24.17 2.96
C SER A 255 -2.90 24.33 2.00
N ASP A 256 -1.99 23.34 1.95
CA ASP A 256 -0.80 23.41 1.10
C ASP A 256 -1.15 23.22 -0.39
N TYR A 257 -2.37 22.74 -0.69
CA TYR A 257 -2.85 22.53 -2.07
C TYR A 257 -4.10 23.37 -2.33
N GLY A 258 -4.14 24.07 -3.47
CA GLY A 258 -5.27 24.95 -3.83
C GLY A 258 -6.62 24.23 -4.00
N ASP A 259 -6.62 22.91 -4.16
CA ASP A 259 -7.80 22.04 -4.24
C ASP A 259 -8.16 21.37 -2.89
N GLY A 260 -7.43 21.69 -1.82
CA GLY A 260 -7.56 21.04 -0.50
C GLY A 260 -7.10 19.58 -0.46
N ASN A 261 -6.62 19.02 -1.57
CA ASN A 261 -6.17 17.64 -1.73
C ASN A 261 -7.15 16.58 -1.17
N THR A 262 -8.44 16.67 -1.53
CA THR A 262 -9.48 15.70 -1.15
C THR A 262 -10.17 15.01 -2.33
N VAL A 263 -9.82 15.40 -3.57
CA VAL A 263 -10.43 14.89 -4.80
C VAL A 263 -9.69 13.64 -5.27
N CYS A 264 -9.98 12.50 -4.62
CA CYS A 264 -9.48 11.18 -5.00
C CYS A 264 -10.44 10.07 -4.58
N THR A 265 -10.19 8.85 -5.06
CA THR A 265 -10.97 7.66 -4.71
C THR A 265 -10.74 7.28 -3.25
N THR A 266 -11.83 6.96 -2.54
CA THR A 266 -11.72 6.34 -1.22
C THR A 266 -11.21 4.91 -1.37
N THR A 267 -10.32 4.52 -0.47
CA THR A 267 -9.85 3.13 -0.35
C THR A 267 -10.62 2.33 0.70
N LEU A 268 -11.50 3.01 1.46
CA LEU A 268 -12.36 2.38 2.47
C LEU A 268 -13.50 1.63 1.77
N VAL A 269 -13.54 0.33 1.98
CA VAL A 269 -14.61 -0.56 1.53
C VAL A 269 -15.41 -1.01 2.75
N ALA A 270 -16.72 -0.75 2.74
CA ALA A 270 -17.61 -1.16 3.81
C ALA A 270 -17.86 -2.68 3.76
N PRO A 271 -17.94 -3.38 4.91
CA PRO A 271 -18.34 -4.78 4.95
C PRO A 271 -19.74 -5.00 4.38
N THR A 272 -19.94 -6.14 3.73
CA THR A 272 -21.27 -6.59 3.31
C THR A 272 -22.06 -7.02 4.55
N THR A 273 -23.20 -6.39 4.80
CA THR A 273 -24.11 -6.79 5.88
C THR A 273 -25.09 -7.84 5.36
N TYR A 274 -25.31 -8.88 6.15
CA TYR A 274 -26.24 -9.95 5.82
C TYR A 274 -27.47 -9.90 6.73
N ALA A 275 -28.63 -9.64 6.13
CA ALA A 275 -29.91 -9.64 6.84
C ALA A 275 -30.29 -11.03 7.35
N ASN A 276 -31.14 -11.05 8.38
CA ASN A 276 -31.72 -12.29 8.90
C ASN A 276 -32.45 -13.04 7.78
N THR A 277 -32.28 -14.36 7.75
CA THR A 277 -32.79 -15.23 6.69
C THR A 277 -34.30 -15.49 6.77
N GLY A 278 -34.89 -15.36 7.96
CA GLY A 278 -36.24 -15.82 8.26
C GLY A 278 -36.41 -17.35 8.25
N ALA A 279 -35.32 -18.11 8.14
CA ALA A 279 -35.34 -19.56 8.19
C ALA A 279 -35.50 -20.08 9.61
N GLY A 280 -36.01 -21.31 9.76
CA GLY A 280 -36.17 -21.95 11.06
C GLY A 280 -34.83 -22.27 11.73
N ASP A 281 -34.85 -22.28 13.06
CA ASP A 281 -33.70 -22.66 13.88
C ASP A 281 -33.43 -24.17 13.77
N VAL A 282 -32.15 -24.54 13.81
CA VAL A 282 -31.68 -25.91 13.70
C VAL A 282 -30.82 -26.25 14.91
N THR A 283 -31.12 -27.37 15.57
CA THR A 283 -30.30 -27.90 16.67
C THR A 283 -29.70 -29.24 16.27
N LEU A 284 -28.39 -29.37 16.41
CA LEU A 284 -27.66 -30.64 16.33
C LEU A 284 -27.54 -31.21 17.74
N ASP A 285 -28.29 -32.27 18.02
CA ASP A 285 -28.33 -32.98 19.30
C ASP A 285 -28.37 -34.51 19.10
N TYR A 286 -28.38 -35.25 20.22
CA TYR A 286 -28.36 -36.70 20.24
C TYR A 286 -29.76 -37.26 19.96
N ARG A 287 -30.08 -37.44 18.67
CA ARG A 287 -31.36 -37.96 18.19
C ARG A 287 -31.17 -39.18 17.28
N PRO A 288 -32.19 -40.04 17.10
CA PRO A 288 -32.14 -41.08 16.09
C PRO A 288 -32.30 -40.49 14.67
N ARG A 289 -31.71 -41.14 13.66
CA ARG A 289 -31.81 -40.72 12.25
C ARG A 289 -33.25 -40.79 11.72
N SER A 290 -34.09 -41.63 12.33
CA SER A 290 -35.51 -41.80 11.98
C SER A 290 -36.34 -40.53 12.17
N ASP A 291 -35.88 -39.58 12.98
CA ASP A 291 -36.55 -38.29 13.19
C ASP A 291 -36.53 -37.40 11.93
N GLY A 292 -35.74 -37.77 10.91
CA GLY A 292 -35.72 -37.12 9.61
C GLY A 292 -35.08 -35.71 9.63
N GLY A 293 -35.25 -34.95 8.54
CA GLY A 293 -34.72 -33.59 8.42
C GLY A 293 -33.19 -33.54 8.62
N ILE A 294 -32.72 -32.67 9.52
CA ILE A 294 -31.29 -32.53 9.84
C ILE A 294 -30.70 -33.81 10.45
N TYR A 295 -31.52 -34.59 11.16
CA TYR A 295 -31.08 -35.81 11.86
C TYR A 295 -30.73 -36.95 10.92
N ALA A 296 -31.26 -36.93 9.69
CA ALA A 296 -30.91 -37.88 8.64
C ALA A 296 -29.44 -37.76 8.18
N TYR A 297 -28.75 -36.66 8.52
CA TYR A 297 -27.34 -36.44 8.21
C TYR A 297 -26.37 -36.95 9.30
N GLN A 298 -26.87 -37.54 10.38
CA GLN A 298 -25.99 -38.16 11.40
C GLN A 298 -25.33 -39.43 10.88
N THR A 299 -24.09 -39.74 11.22
CA THR A 299 -23.41 -40.96 10.72
C THR A 299 -23.96 -42.26 11.34
N ALA A 300 -24.55 -42.19 12.54
CA ALA A 300 -25.28 -43.28 13.19
C ALA A 300 -26.32 -42.70 14.16
N ASP A 301 -27.25 -43.53 14.64
CA ASP A 301 -28.25 -43.09 15.62
C ASP A 301 -27.60 -42.63 16.93
N ASN A 302 -28.06 -41.48 17.45
CA ASN A 302 -27.65 -40.93 18.75
C ASN A 302 -26.13 -40.73 18.91
N ASN A 303 -25.37 -40.55 17.83
CA ASN A 303 -23.92 -40.31 17.95
C ASN A 303 -23.55 -38.83 17.84
N CYS A 304 -24.49 -37.96 17.44
CA CYS A 304 -24.31 -36.52 17.25
C CYS A 304 -23.15 -36.14 16.31
N LYS A 305 -22.85 -36.97 15.31
CA LYS A 305 -21.83 -36.72 14.29
C LYS A 305 -22.51 -36.49 12.94
N TYR A 306 -22.57 -35.23 12.50
CA TYR A 306 -23.31 -34.81 11.31
C TYR A 306 -22.37 -34.64 10.11
N VAL A 307 -22.76 -35.17 8.95
CA VAL A 307 -22.09 -34.96 7.67
C VAL A 307 -23.07 -34.33 6.69
N ILE A 308 -22.92 -33.02 6.45
CA ILE A 308 -23.76 -32.26 5.52
C ILE A 308 -23.15 -32.38 4.12
N PRO A 309 -23.87 -32.90 3.11
CA PRO A 309 -23.35 -33.05 1.76
C PRO A 309 -23.25 -31.70 1.03
N ALA A 310 -22.76 -31.73 -0.22
CA ALA A 310 -22.75 -30.55 -1.08
C ALA A 310 -24.18 -30.04 -1.33
N GLY A 311 -24.37 -28.72 -1.34
CA GLY A 311 -25.69 -28.10 -1.46
C GLY A 311 -25.74 -26.67 -0.93
N ASN A 312 -26.89 -26.03 -1.01
CA ASN A 312 -27.11 -24.71 -0.43
C ASN A 312 -28.00 -24.85 0.81
N TYR A 313 -27.50 -24.43 1.97
CA TYR A 313 -28.16 -24.55 3.26
C TYR A 313 -28.38 -23.17 3.86
N THR A 314 -29.62 -22.87 4.20
CA THR A 314 -29.98 -21.63 4.91
C THR A 314 -30.75 -21.98 6.17
N VAL A 315 -30.29 -21.49 7.32
CA VAL A 315 -30.88 -21.76 8.65
C VAL A 315 -30.95 -20.47 9.45
N GLY A 316 -31.85 -20.43 10.44
CA GLY A 316 -31.92 -19.37 11.44
C GLY A 316 -30.72 -19.45 12.39
N LYS A 317 -30.98 -19.75 13.67
CA LYS A 317 -29.93 -20.12 14.63
C LYS A 317 -29.52 -21.58 14.44
N LEU A 318 -28.23 -21.83 14.24
CA LEU A 318 -27.64 -23.17 14.30
C LEU A 318 -27.03 -23.41 15.68
N THR A 319 -27.63 -24.32 16.45
CA THR A 319 -27.12 -24.71 17.77
C THR A 319 -26.45 -26.08 17.68
N ILE A 320 -25.19 -26.19 18.07
CA ILE A 320 -24.46 -27.47 18.11
C ILE A 320 -24.20 -27.82 19.57
N LYS A 321 -24.89 -28.86 20.08
CA LYS A 321 -24.79 -29.27 21.48
C LYS A 321 -23.42 -29.86 21.82
N GLY A 322 -23.12 -29.91 23.12
CA GLY A 322 -21.89 -30.50 23.65
C GLY A 322 -21.67 -31.92 23.15
N GLY A 323 -20.43 -32.26 22.79
CA GLY A 323 -20.09 -33.59 22.28
C GLY A 323 -20.42 -33.84 20.80
N CYS A 324 -21.12 -32.94 20.13
CA CYS A 324 -21.48 -33.08 18.72
C CYS A 324 -20.34 -32.65 17.78
N GLU A 325 -20.24 -33.31 16.63
CA GLU A 325 -19.27 -33.01 15.57
C GLU A 325 -20.02 -32.65 14.28
N LEU A 326 -19.60 -31.58 13.61
CA LEU A 326 -20.17 -31.15 12.33
C LEU A 326 -19.10 -31.18 11.24
N THR A 327 -19.33 -31.98 10.21
CA THR A 327 -18.56 -31.97 8.97
C THR A 327 -19.45 -31.50 7.83
N VAL A 328 -19.05 -30.44 7.14
CA VAL A 328 -19.73 -29.96 5.93
C VAL A 328 -18.83 -30.31 4.75
N ALA A 329 -19.35 -31.02 3.75
CA ALA A 329 -18.58 -31.47 2.60
C ALA A 329 -18.20 -30.33 1.63
N ASP A 330 -17.23 -30.60 0.76
CA ASP A 330 -16.87 -29.69 -0.33
C ASP A 330 -18.07 -29.42 -1.25
N GLY A 331 -18.18 -28.18 -1.71
CA GLY A 331 -19.27 -27.70 -2.56
C GLY A 331 -20.53 -27.26 -1.81
N ALA A 332 -20.52 -27.29 -0.47
CA ALA A 332 -21.63 -26.80 0.33
C ALA A 332 -21.53 -25.30 0.63
N ASN A 333 -22.60 -24.56 0.37
CA ASN A 333 -22.74 -23.17 0.79
C ASN A 333 -23.68 -23.11 2.00
N VAL A 334 -23.18 -22.61 3.12
CA VAL A 334 -23.94 -22.52 4.38
C VAL A 334 -24.17 -21.06 4.73
N ARG A 335 -25.43 -20.72 5.00
CA ARG A 335 -25.88 -19.44 5.53
C ARG A 335 -26.64 -19.66 6.83
N ALA A 336 -26.17 -19.07 7.92
CA ALA A 336 -26.85 -19.07 9.22
C ALA A 336 -27.05 -17.64 9.71
N ASP A 337 -28.12 -17.39 10.47
CA ASP A 337 -28.31 -16.10 11.15
C ASP A 337 -27.40 -15.99 12.37
N SER A 338 -27.21 -17.07 13.11
CA SER A 338 -26.22 -17.15 14.18
C SER A 338 -25.81 -18.59 14.40
N ILE A 339 -24.63 -18.78 14.98
CA ILE A 339 -24.12 -20.09 15.32
C ILE A 339 -23.69 -20.08 16.79
N ASP A 340 -24.13 -21.10 17.52
CA ASP A 340 -23.84 -21.29 18.93
C ASP A 340 -23.38 -22.75 19.13
N MET A 341 -22.09 -22.93 19.30
CA MET A 341 -21.47 -24.24 19.35
C MET A 341 -20.86 -24.51 20.72
N SER A 342 -21.34 -25.58 21.35
CA SER A 342 -20.70 -26.23 22.50
C SER A 342 -20.08 -27.59 22.13
N GLY A 343 -20.20 -27.99 20.85
CA GLY A 343 -19.71 -29.26 20.32
C GLY A 343 -18.19 -29.41 20.27
N ASN A 344 -17.73 -30.61 19.89
CA ASN A 344 -16.34 -31.02 19.97
C ASN A 344 -15.49 -30.54 18.79
N ALA A 345 -16.04 -30.50 17.58
CA ALA A 345 -15.33 -30.07 16.37
C ALA A 345 -16.29 -29.59 15.28
N MET A 346 -15.80 -28.69 14.42
CA MET A 346 -16.44 -28.38 13.15
C MET A 346 -15.40 -28.25 12.05
N THR A 347 -15.66 -28.93 10.94
CA THR A 347 -14.87 -28.85 9.71
C THR A 347 -15.82 -28.54 8.57
N VAL A 348 -15.55 -27.46 7.84
CA VAL A 348 -16.29 -27.08 6.65
C VAL A 348 -15.35 -27.20 5.46
N GLY A 349 -15.76 -27.94 4.44
CA GLY A 349 -15.05 -28.05 3.17
C GLY A 349 -15.06 -26.75 2.37
N ASN A 350 -14.66 -26.83 1.11
CA ASN A 350 -14.67 -25.69 0.20
C ASN A 350 -16.11 -25.24 -0.10
N GLY A 351 -16.40 -23.96 0.06
CA GLY A 351 -17.72 -23.38 -0.15
C GLY A 351 -17.93 -22.11 0.66
N ASN A 352 -18.98 -21.35 0.32
CA ASN A 352 -19.26 -20.10 1.03
C ASN A 352 -19.83 -20.42 2.42
N PHE A 353 -19.27 -19.78 3.46
CA PHE A 353 -19.76 -19.93 4.83
C PHE A 353 -20.08 -18.55 5.40
N ILE A 354 -21.38 -18.30 5.61
CA ILE A 354 -21.91 -16.98 5.97
C ILE A 354 -22.69 -17.10 7.29
N VAL A 355 -22.29 -16.31 8.28
CA VAL A 355 -23.02 -16.13 9.54
C VAL A 355 -23.41 -14.66 9.64
N GLY A 356 -24.71 -14.35 9.57
CA GLY A 356 -25.20 -12.96 9.60
C GLY A 356 -24.96 -12.24 10.93
N GLY A 357 -25.00 -12.99 12.02
CA GLY A 357 -24.82 -12.53 13.39
C GLY A 357 -23.54 -13.07 14.03
N VAL A 358 -23.65 -13.54 15.27
CA VAL A 358 -22.50 -14.03 16.04
C VAL A 358 -22.12 -15.45 15.59
N PHE A 359 -20.83 -15.66 15.32
CA PHE A 359 -20.23 -16.99 15.22
C PHE A 359 -19.61 -17.36 16.56
N GLY A 360 -20.42 -17.97 17.43
CA GLY A 360 -20.02 -18.38 18.78
C GLY A 360 -19.59 -19.84 18.80
N PHE A 361 -18.37 -20.11 19.27
CA PHE A 361 -17.91 -21.47 19.50
C PHE A 361 -17.14 -21.61 20.80
N ASN A 362 -17.43 -22.70 21.49
CA ASN A 362 -16.83 -23.13 22.75
C ASN A 362 -16.22 -24.53 22.61
N SER A 363 -15.59 -24.79 21.48
CA SER A 363 -14.81 -26.01 21.26
C SER A 363 -13.35 -25.78 21.68
N GLY A 364 -12.73 -26.78 22.30
CA GLY A 364 -11.29 -26.83 22.54
C GLY A 364 -10.48 -27.26 21.30
N SER A 365 -11.16 -27.71 20.24
CA SER A 365 -10.54 -28.10 18.98
C SER A 365 -10.44 -26.92 18.01
N THR A 366 -9.54 -27.01 17.04
CA THR A 366 -9.47 -26.02 15.96
C THR A 366 -10.67 -26.18 15.02
N ILE A 367 -11.42 -25.10 14.79
CA ILE A 367 -12.42 -25.06 13.73
C ILE A 367 -11.71 -24.76 12.41
N THR A 368 -12.03 -25.53 11.37
CA THR A 368 -11.47 -25.31 10.03
C THR A 368 -12.58 -25.04 9.03
N LEU A 369 -12.46 -23.95 8.29
CA LEU A 369 -13.26 -23.64 7.11
C LEU A 369 -12.38 -23.75 5.88
N GLY A 370 -12.89 -24.38 4.82
CA GLY A 370 -12.19 -24.54 3.54
C GLY A 370 -12.07 -23.23 2.77
N ASN A 371 -11.80 -23.34 1.47
CA ASN A 371 -11.73 -22.16 0.60
C ASN A 371 -13.15 -21.69 0.23
N GLY A 372 -13.38 -20.39 0.22
CA GLY A 372 -14.67 -19.82 -0.12
C GLY A 372 -14.81 -18.37 0.32
N THR A 373 -15.90 -17.73 -0.10
CA THR A 373 -16.23 -16.40 0.45
C THR A 373 -16.85 -16.58 1.82
N HIS A 374 -16.17 -16.06 2.84
CA HIS A 374 -16.59 -16.21 4.23
C HIS A 374 -17.02 -14.88 4.81
N SER A 375 -18.15 -14.90 5.52
CA SER A 375 -18.68 -13.69 6.15
C SER A 375 -19.22 -13.96 7.54
N PHE A 376 -18.98 -13.02 8.45
CA PHE A 376 -19.44 -13.07 9.83
C PHE A 376 -20.07 -11.73 10.23
N GLY A 377 -21.10 -11.76 11.07
CA GLY A 377 -21.61 -10.56 11.72
C GLY A 377 -20.59 -10.06 12.73
N THR A 378 -20.34 -10.86 13.77
CA THR A 378 -19.31 -10.61 14.78
C THR A 378 -18.44 -11.86 14.95
N LEU A 379 -17.13 -11.68 15.06
CA LEU A 379 -16.19 -12.76 15.37
C LEU A 379 -15.52 -12.51 16.72
N SER A 380 -15.85 -13.33 17.72
CA SER A 380 -15.25 -13.27 19.05
C SER A 380 -14.63 -14.61 19.40
N ILE A 381 -13.30 -14.67 19.44
CA ILE A 381 -12.53 -15.89 19.70
C ILE A 381 -11.76 -15.68 21.00
N THR A 382 -12.27 -16.26 22.09
CA THR A 382 -11.67 -16.11 23.43
C THR A 382 -11.27 -17.47 23.99
N GLY A 383 -10.47 -17.49 25.06
CA GLY A 383 -10.19 -18.72 25.82
C GLY A 383 -9.31 -19.74 25.10
N GLY A 384 -8.32 -19.28 24.33
CA GLY A 384 -7.31 -20.14 23.67
C GLY A 384 -7.83 -20.89 22.46
N ARG A 385 -8.93 -20.41 21.86
CA ARG A 385 -9.62 -21.10 20.77
C ARG A 385 -8.97 -20.78 19.43
N SER A 386 -9.11 -21.71 18.48
CA SER A 386 -8.47 -21.61 17.16
C SER A 386 -9.49 -21.70 16.03
N LEU A 387 -9.44 -20.74 15.11
CA LEU A 387 -10.19 -20.71 13.87
C LEU A 387 -9.22 -20.57 12.69
N ASN A 388 -9.28 -21.54 11.78
CA ASN A 388 -8.54 -21.53 10.53
C ASN A 388 -9.52 -21.45 9.36
N ILE A 389 -9.30 -20.49 8.47
CA ILE A 389 -10.13 -20.24 7.30
C ILE A 389 -9.24 -20.37 6.07
N GLY A 390 -9.72 -21.10 5.07
CA GLY A 390 -9.07 -21.24 3.77
C GLY A 390 -9.03 -19.94 2.99
N SER A 391 -8.56 -20.00 1.75
CA SER A 391 -8.46 -18.83 0.90
C SER A 391 -9.83 -18.37 0.39
N GLY A 392 -10.06 -17.07 0.42
CA GLY A 392 -11.17 -16.40 -0.24
C GLY A 392 -11.43 -15.02 0.36
N SER A 393 -12.42 -14.31 -0.17
CA SER A 393 -12.83 -13.02 0.37
C SER A 393 -13.41 -13.20 1.78
N PHE A 394 -12.96 -12.36 2.71
CA PHE A 394 -13.28 -12.44 4.13
C PHE A 394 -13.93 -11.15 4.60
N ASN A 395 -15.13 -11.29 5.17
CA ASN A 395 -15.97 -10.16 5.57
C ASN A 395 -16.42 -10.28 7.04
N VAL A 396 -16.29 -9.20 7.82
CA VAL A 396 -16.79 -9.13 9.20
C VAL A 396 -17.50 -7.79 9.45
N THR A 397 -18.76 -7.84 9.86
CA THR A 397 -19.63 -6.64 9.87
C THR A 397 -19.48 -5.76 11.11
N ASN A 398 -19.26 -6.35 12.29
CA ASN A 398 -19.24 -5.69 13.60
C ASN A 398 -17.89 -5.79 14.33
N GLY A 399 -16.87 -6.36 13.69
CA GLY A 399 -15.50 -6.43 14.21
C GLY A 399 -15.07 -7.81 14.69
N ILE A 400 -13.77 -7.90 14.99
CA ILE A 400 -13.05 -9.10 15.42
C ILE A 400 -12.47 -8.85 16.81
N SER A 401 -12.68 -9.78 17.74
CA SER A 401 -12.05 -9.75 19.06
C SER A 401 -11.40 -11.09 19.35
N LEU A 402 -10.09 -11.08 19.64
CA LEU A 402 -9.35 -12.25 20.12
C LEU A 402 -8.86 -12.01 21.55
N ASP A 403 -8.94 -13.02 22.40
CA ASP A 403 -8.35 -12.96 23.75
C ASP A 403 -7.94 -14.35 24.28
N GLY A 404 -7.13 -14.37 25.34
CA GLY A 404 -6.74 -15.57 26.06
C GLY A 404 -5.90 -16.54 25.24
N GLY A 405 -4.98 -16.05 24.40
CA GLY A 405 -4.12 -16.90 23.57
C GLY A 405 -4.81 -17.49 22.33
N SER A 406 -5.86 -16.85 21.85
CA SER A 406 -6.66 -17.35 20.73
C SER A 406 -5.94 -17.20 19.38
N TYR A 407 -6.32 -18.01 18.40
CA TYR A 407 -5.71 -18.06 17.07
C TYR A 407 -6.75 -17.84 15.97
N LEU A 408 -6.47 -16.92 15.05
CA LEU A 408 -7.21 -16.72 13.81
C LEU A 408 -6.24 -16.71 12.63
N ARG A 409 -6.43 -17.64 11.69
CA ARG A 409 -5.79 -17.60 10.38
C ARG A 409 -6.85 -17.49 9.30
N VAL A 410 -6.67 -16.54 8.40
CA VAL A 410 -7.48 -16.35 7.21
C VAL A 410 -6.56 -16.46 6.00
N GLY A 411 -6.73 -17.53 5.22
CA GLY A 411 -6.09 -17.64 3.93
C GLY A 411 -6.58 -16.54 3.00
N ILE A 412 -5.66 -15.89 2.29
CA ILE A 412 -5.99 -14.84 1.31
C ILE A 412 -5.21 -15.16 0.05
N ALA A 413 -5.89 -15.22 -1.09
CA ALA A 413 -5.31 -15.42 -2.42
C ALA A 413 -5.31 -14.12 -3.24
N ALA A 414 -4.76 -14.20 -4.45
CA ALA A 414 -4.66 -13.04 -5.32
C ALA A 414 -6.04 -12.49 -5.69
N GLY A 415 -6.29 -11.21 -5.42
CA GLY A 415 -7.56 -10.53 -5.71
C GLY A 415 -8.64 -10.66 -4.63
N ASP A 416 -8.43 -11.49 -3.60
CA ASP A 416 -9.37 -11.59 -2.48
C ASP A 416 -9.45 -10.30 -1.68
N THR A 417 -10.60 -10.04 -1.07
CA THR A 417 -10.83 -8.83 -0.25
C THR A 417 -10.96 -9.17 1.22
N VAL A 418 -10.44 -8.28 2.07
CA VAL A 418 -10.64 -8.33 3.53
C VAL A 418 -11.38 -7.07 3.94
N THR A 419 -12.62 -7.22 4.42
CA THR A 419 -13.47 -6.11 4.86
C THR A 419 -13.96 -6.35 6.27
N ILE A 420 -13.54 -5.50 7.19
CA ILE A 420 -13.88 -5.57 8.61
C ILE A 420 -14.46 -4.23 9.01
N GLY A 421 -15.54 -4.19 9.78
CA GLY A 421 -16.11 -2.93 10.22
C GLY A 421 -16.69 -2.97 11.61
N HIS A 422 -16.59 -1.85 12.29
CA HIS A 422 -17.31 -1.50 13.51
C HIS A 422 -17.33 0.02 13.52
N ASN A 423 -18.30 0.60 12.79
CA ASN A 423 -18.33 2.04 12.53
C ASN A 423 -18.42 2.79 13.88
N SER A 424 -17.36 3.52 14.25
CA SER A 424 -17.13 4.26 15.52
C SER A 424 -16.42 3.53 16.68
N GLY A 425 -15.80 2.37 16.46
CA GLY A 425 -15.08 1.67 17.53
C GLY A 425 -13.89 0.86 17.02
N THR A 426 -13.65 -0.28 17.66
CA THR A 426 -12.51 -1.15 17.36
C THR A 426 -12.92 -2.21 16.34
N ALA A 427 -12.35 -2.14 15.13
CA ALA A 427 -12.58 -3.14 14.08
C ALA A 427 -11.88 -4.47 14.39
N ILE A 428 -10.67 -4.41 14.95
CA ILE A 428 -9.89 -5.58 15.34
C ILE A 428 -9.28 -5.33 16.72
N SER A 429 -9.60 -6.18 17.68
CA SER A 429 -9.01 -6.21 19.02
C SER A 429 -8.28 -7.53 19.24
N ILE A 430 -7.01 -7.48 19.64
CA ILE A 430 -6.19 -8.67 19.89
C ILE A 430 -5.58 -8.58 21.29
N GLY A 431 -6.10 -9.41 22.19
CA GLY A 431 -5.64 -9.59 23.56
C GLY A 431 -4.30 -10.33 23.64
N GLY A 432 -3.70 -10.33 24.83
CA GLY A 432 -2.37 -10.90 25.06
C GLY A 432 -2.26 -12.37 24.65
N GLY A 433 -1.11 -12.73 24.07
CA GLY A 433 -0.83 -14.09 23.59
C GLY A 433 -1.62 -14.53 22.35
N SER A 434 -2.56 -13.72 21.86
CA SER A 434 -3.40 -14.08 20.72
C SER A 434 -2.71 -13.78 19.39
N PHE A 435 -3.08 -14.52 18.34
CA PHE A 435 -2.44 -14.48 17.03
C PHE A 435 -3.47 -14.32 15.92
N VAL A 436 -3.28 -13.31 15.05
CA VAL A 436 -4.10 -13.08 13.85
C VAL A 436 -3.21 -13.04 12.62
N CYS A 437 -3.59 -13.77 11.58
CA CYS A 437 -2.86 -13.81 10.32
C CYS A 437 -3.80 -13.80 9.13
N PHE A 438 -3.67 -12.79 8.27
CA PHE A 438 -4.44 -12.63 7.03
C PHE A 438 -3.64 -13.08 5.81
N THR A 439 -3.09 -14.28 5.84
CA THR A 439 -2.38 -14.88 4.72
C THR A 439 -2.32 -16.39 4.89
N ALA A 440 -2.21 -17.11 3.77
CA ALA A 440 -1.97 -18.55 3.85
C ALA A 440 -0.59 -18.85 4.49
N ASN A 441 0.41 -18.01 4.24
CA ASN A 441 1.74 -18.14 4.83
C ASN A 441 1.98 -17.02 5.84
N CYS A 442 1.84 -17.33 7.12
CA CYS A 442 2.03 -16.40 8.22
C CYS A 442 3.50 -16.07 8.51
N ALA A 443 4.47 -16.77 7.91
CA ALA A 443 5.87 -16.38 8.02
C ALA A 443 6.27 -15.33 6.96
N ALA A 444 5.63 -15.38 5.79
CA ALA A 444 5.93 -14.49 4.66
C ALA A 444 4.67 -14.25 3.81
N PRO A 445 3.98 -13.10 3.98
CA PRO A 445 2.81 -12.75 3.17
C PRO A 445 3.19 -12.63 1.68
N SER A 446 2.79 -13.60 0.85
CA SER A 446 3.21 -13.69 -0.56
C SER A 446 2.08 -13.41 -1.57
N ALA A 447 0.82 -13.71 -1.22
CA ALA A 447 -0.33 -13.50 -2.08
C ALA A 447 -0.86 -12.06 -2.01
N ALA A 448 -1.08 -11.44 -3.16
CA ALA A 448 -1.54 -10.05 -3.27
C ALA A 448 -3.07 -9.95 -3.21
N ALA A 449 -3.60 -9.68 -2.01
CA ALA A 449 -5.00 -9.34 -1.82
C ALA A 449 -5.39 -8.13 -2.67
N GLY A 450 -6.66 -8.05 -3.06
CA GLY A 450 -7.22 -6.88 -3.74
C GLY A 450 -7.18 -5.63 -2.84
N ASN A 451 -7.81 -5.70 -1.66
CA ASN A 451 -7.81 -4.63 -0.67
C ASN A 451 -7.96 -5.20 0.75
N PHE A 452 -7.31 -4.56 1.72
CA PHE A 452 -7.58 -4.73 3.14
C PHE A 452 -8.25 -3.48 3.69
N SER A 453 -9.43 -3.61 4.29
CA SER A 453 -10.24 -2.50 4.76
C SER A 453 -10.77 -2.76 6.16
N ALA A 454 -10.40 -1.91 7.11
CA ALA A 454 -10.88 -1.90 8.48
C ALA A 454 -11.60 -0.59 8.77
N ASN A 455 -12.93 -0.63 8.93
CA ASN A 455 -13.74 0.52 9.32
C ASN A 455 -13.79 0.63 10.86
N GLY A 456 -12.70 1.11 11.46
CA GLY A 456 -12.51 1.26 12.90
C GLY A 456 -11.03 1.13 13.28
N SER A 457 -10.72 1.27 14.56
CA SER A 457 -9.33 1.13 15.05
C SER A 457 -8.89 -0.33 15.08
N ILE A 458 -7.58 -0.56 14.93
CA ILE A 458 -6.93 -1.86 15.15
C ILE A 458 -6.11 -1.72 16.42
N ILE A 459 -6.41 -2.54 17.42
CA ILE A 459 -5.75 -2.51 18.73
C ILE A 459 -5.20 -3.90 19.02
N THR A 460 -3.92 -3.96 19.36
CA THR A 460 -3.27 -5.18 19.85
C THR A 460 -2.68 -4.93 21.23
N SER A 461 -2.46 -6.01 21.99
CA SER A 461 -1.93 -6.01 23.35
C SER A 461 -0.53 -6.64 23.41
N GLY A 462 0.19 -6.43 24.51
CA GLY A 462 1.48 -7.08 24.77
C GLY A 462 1.45 -8.59 24.53
N GLY A 463 2.44 -9.12 23.82
CA GLY A 463 2.55 -10.56 23.52
C GLY A 463 1.57 -11.09 22.46
N SER A 464 0.75 -10.24 21.86
CA SER A 464 -0.07 -10.62 20.70
C SER A 464 0.71 -10.50 19.39
N THR A 465 0.20 -11.10 18.31
CA THR A 465 0.76 -10.97 16.96
C THR A 465 -0.33 -10.69 15.92
N ILE A 466 -0.07 -9.75 15.01
CA ILE A 466 -0.90 -9.51 13.83
C ILE A 466 -0.06 -9.52 12.55
N ILE A 467 -0.58 -10.19 11.52
CA ILE A 467 0.07 -10.26 10.21
C ILE A 467 -0.89 -9.80 9.13
N PHE A 468 -0.56 -8.66 8.53
CA PHE A 468 -1.31 -8.07 7.43
C PHE A 468 -1.01 -8.83 6.13
N PRO A 469 -2.00 -8.94 5.21
CA PRO A 469 -1.74 -9.50 3.89
C PRO A 469 -0.80 -8.59 3.11
N LYS A 470 -0.29 -9.06 1.98
CA LYS A 470 0.17 -8.15 0.92
C LYS A 470 -1.05 -7.63 0.18
N ALA A 471 -1.18 -6.32 -0.03
CA ALA A 471 -2.31 -5.73 -0.75
C ALA A 471 -1.92 -4.44 -1.47
N MET A 472 -2.67 -4.05 -2.52
CA MET A 472 -2.47 -2.74 -3.14
C MET A 472 -2.70 -1.60 -2.14
N SER A 473 -3.76 -1.73 -1.33
CA SER A 473 -4.08 -0.81 -0.25
C SER A 473 -4.51 -1.53 1.02
N HIS A 474 -4.12 -0.95 2.15
CA HIS A 474 -4.60 -1.22 3.49
C HIS A 474 -5.25 0.06 3.99
N THR A 475 -6.55 0.05 4.27
CA THR A 475 -7.28 1.22 4.76
C THR A 475 -7.77 0.97 6.17
N ILE A 476 -7.43 1.85 7.09
CA ILE A 476 -7.81 1.76 8.50
C ILE A 476 -8.50 3.08 8.86
N ALA A 477 -9.83 3.04 8.99
CA ALA A 477 -10.65 4.21 9.31
C ALA A 477 -10.68 4.55 10.81
N GLY A 478 -9.55 4.34 11.49
CA GLY A 478 -9.33 4.60 12.92
C GLY A 478 -7.84 4.71 13.24
N ASP A 479 -7.49 4.48 14.49
CA ASP A 479 -6.11 4.40 14.96
C ASP A 479 -5.53 3.00 14.72
N LEU A 480 -4.22 2.95 14.50
CA LEU A 480 -3.44 1.71 14.45
C LEU A 480 -2.58 1.61 15.71
N ASN A 481 -3.09 0.95 16.74
CA ASN A 481 -2.43 0.80 18.04
C ASN A 481 -1.87 -0.62 18.19
N LEU A 482 -0.62 -0.82 17.81
CA LEU A 482 0.04 -2.11 17.75
C LEU A 482 0.94 -2.30 18.97
N ASN A 483 0.40 -2.83 20.07
CA ASN A 483 1.19 -3.15 21.28
C ASN A 483 1.69 -4.61 21.28
N GLY A 484 1.68 -5.29 20.14
CA GLY A 484 2.20 -6.64 19.96
C GLY A 484 3.14 -6.69 18.75
N SER A 485 3.64 -7.89 18.44
CA SER A 485 4.41 -8.09 17.21
C SER A 485 3.52 -7.91 15.98
N SER A 486 4.03 -7.22 14.96
CA SER A 486 3.26 -6.92 13.76
C SER A 486 4.10 -7.11 12.50
N THR A 487 3.54 -7.78 11.49
CA THR A 487 4.16 -7.92 10.18
C THR A 487 3.28 -7.29 9.12
N PHE A 488 3.83 -6.31 8.40
CA PHE A 488 3.19 -5.59 7.33
C PHE A 488 3.53 -6.26 5.99
N GLY A 489 2.53 -6.82 5.31
CA GLY A 489 2.69 -7.18 3.91
C GLY A 489 2.87 -5.93 3.04
N SER A 490 3.54 -6.08 1.90
CA SER A 490 3.81 -4.96 0.99
C SER A 490 2.53 -4.26 0.55
N GLY A 491 2.55 -2.94 0.47
CA GLY A 491 1.34 -2.16 0.17
C GLY A 491 1.35 -0.72 0.65
N THR A 492 0.30 0.00 0.29
CA THR A 492 0.04 1.34 0.82
C THR A 492 -0.91 1.27 2.01
N TYR A 493 -0.47 1.72 3.18
CA TYR A 493 -1.27 1.80 4.41
C TYR A 493 -1.80 3.22 4.58
N VAL A 494 -3.11 3.39 4.48
CA VAL A 494 -3.83 4.66 4.68
C VAL A 494 -4.57 4.58 6.01
N ILE A 495 -4.10 5.33 7.00
CA ILE A 495 -4.60 5.29 8.37
C ILE A 495 -5.22 6.66 8.69
N LYS A 496 -6.49 6.65 9.09
CA LYS A 496 -7.22 7.88 9.44
C LYS A 496 -6.61 8.56 10.67
N GLY A 497 -6.23 7.77 11.67
CA GLY A 497 -5.72 8.25 12.95
C GLY A 497 -4.21 8.15 13.07
N SER A 498 -3.75 7.94 14.29
CA SER A 498 -2.35 7.76 14.64
C SER A 498 -1.91 6.30 14.52
N PHE A 499 -0.62 6.09 14.30
CA PHE A 499 0.03 4.79 14.45
C PHE A 499 0.87 4.81 15.73
N THR A 500 0.48 3.98 16.70
CA THR A 500 1.13 3.89 18.01
C THR A 500 1.60 2.48 18.35
N ASN A 501 2.70 2.36 19.09
CA ASN A 501 3.11 1.13 19.79
C ASN A 501 3.62 1.53 21.18
N ASN A 502 3.03 0.96 22.24
CA ASN A 502 3.29 1.36 23.63
C ASN A 502 4.05 0.33 24.47
N THR A 503 4.37 -0.85 23.92
CA THR A 503 4.87 -2.00 24.70
C THR A 503 6.15 -2.62 24.13
N GLY A 504 6.64 -2.15 22.97
CA GLY A 504 7.92 -2.60 22.43
C GLY A 504 7.87 -3.80 21.47
N GLY A 505 6.69 -4.22 21.00
CA GLY A 505 6.56 -5.35 20.07
C GLY A 505 7.38 -5.16 18.77
N THR A 506 7.86 -6.27 18.19
CA THR A 506 8.63 -6.23 16.94
C THR A 506 7.74 -5.90 15.74
N MET A 507 8.19 -5.00 14.87
CA MET A 507 7.43 -4.58 13.68
C MET A 507 8.28 -4.70 12.42
N THR A 508 7.81 -5.43 11.41
CA THR A 508 8.56 -5.66 10.16
C THR A 508 7.71 -5.39 8.93
N GLY A 509 8.32 -4.87 7.86
CA GLY A 509 7.64 -4.62 6.59
C GLY A 509 8.60 -4.22 5.48
N VAL A 510 8.39 -4.74 4.27
CA VAL A 510 9.17 -4.42 3.07
C VAL A 510 8.22 -4.00 1.95
N ASP A 511 8.62 -2.97 1.20
CA ASP A 511 7.79 -2.30 0.19
C ASP A 511 6.49 -1.75 0.80
N VAL A 512 6.63 -1.02 1.90
CA VAL A 512 5.51 -0.44 2.66
C VAL A 512 5.55 1.08 2.67
N SER A 513 4.39 1.70 2.48
CA SER A 513 4.23 3.16 2.60
C SER A 513 3.04 3.50 3.48
N PHE A 514 3.24 4.36 4.47
CA PHE A 514 2.23 4.76 5.43
C PHE A 514 1.82 6.22 5.20
N GLY A 515 0.53 6.45 4.95
CA GLY A 515 -0.11 7.76 5.01
C GLY A 515 -0.96 7.86 6.28
N LEU A 516 -0.71 8.86 7.11
CA LEU A 516 -1.34 9.01 8.43
C LEU A 516 -2.09 10.35 8.53
N GLY A 517 -3.31 10.32 9.07
CA GLY A 517 -4.01 11.53 9.49
C GLY A 517 -3.54 12.06 10.85
N GLY A 518 -2.99 11.18 11.69
CA GLY A 518 -2.40 11.50 13.00
C GLY A 518 -0.88 11.46 13.01
N THR A 519 -0.31 11.03 14.14
CA THR A 519 1.13 10.94 14.39
C THR A 519 1.62 9.48 14.34
N PHE A 520 2.95 9.30 14.37
CA PHE A 520 3.59 7.99 14.46
C PHE A 520 4.40 7.87 15.76
N THR A 521 3.78 7.45 16.86
CA THR A 521 4.41 7.47 18.19
C THR A 521 4.84 6.08 18.66
N LEU A 522 6.10 5.93 19.05
CA LEU A 522 6.64 4.68 19.58
C LEU A 522 7.09 4.86 21.04
N SER A 523 6.75 3.90 21.90
CA SER A 523 7.33 3.81 23.25
C SER A 523 8.77 3.30 23.20
N GLY A 524 9.41 3.30 24.37
CA GLY A 524 10.71 2.66 24.50
C GLY A 524 10.66 1.15 24.27
N GLY A 525 11.77 0.58 23.80
CA GLY A 525 11.97 -0.86 23.59
C GLY A 525 11.39 -1.44 22.29
N THR A 526 10.78 -0.64 21.42
CA THR A 526 10.33 -1.12 20.10
C THR A 526 11.51 -1.48 19.21
N SER A 527 11.40 -2.61 18.50
CA SER A 527 12.29 -2.94 17.39
C SER A 527 11.47 -2.95 16.10
N MET A 528 11.74 -1.99 15.24
CA MET A 528 11.05 -1.85 13.98
C MET A 528 12.02 -1.90 12.82
N GLU A 529 11.68 -2.62 11.76
CA GLU A 529 12.43 -2.68 10.50
C GLU A 529 11.44 -2.50 9.35
N LEU A 530 11.36 -1.27 8.83
CA LEU A 530 10.47 -0.93 7.72
C LEU A 530 11.25 -0.35 6.55
N ASP A 531 10.99 -0.92 5.38
CA ASP A 531 11.59 -0.49 4.13
C ASP A 531 10.53 0.04 3.16
N ALA A 532 10.70 1.30 2.76
CA ALA A 532 9.91 1.89 1.71
C ALA A 532 10.14 1.16 0.37
N PRO A 533 9.17 1.19 -0.54
CA PRO A 533 9.30 0.55 -1.83
C PRO A 533 10.40 1.17 -2.68
N GLY A 534 11.18 0.33 -3.37
CA GLY A 534 12.13 0.78 -4.39
C GLY A 534 11.45 1.35 -5.64
N ALA A 535 12.20 2.00 -6.53
CA ALA A 535 11.66 2.62 -7.76
C ALA A 535 10.93 1.62 -8.70
N GLY A 536 11.29 0.34 -8.65
CA GLY A 536 10.66 -0.75 -9.42
C GLY A 536 9.59 -1.54 -8.66
N ALA A 537 9.27 -1.17 -7.42
CA ALA A 537 8.32 -1.90 -6.61
C ALA A 537 6.90 -1.80 -7.19
N SER A 538 6.18 -2.93 -7.16
CA SER A 538 4.79 -3.01 -7.65
C SER A 538 3.75 -2.55 -6.62
N TYR A 539 4.16 -2.33 -5.38
CA TYR A 539 3.30 -2.02 -4.24
C TYR A 539 3.88 -0.85 -3.44
N GLY A 540 3.01 -0.11 -2.76
CA GLY A 540 3.38 1.09 -2.02
C GLY A 540 3.71 2.29 -2.93
N VAL A 541 4.21 3.36 -2.31
CA VAL A 541 4.66 4.57 -2.97
C VAL A 541 6.20 4.62 -2.94
N PRO A 542 6.89 4.60 -4.10
CA PRO A 542 8.33 4.52 -4.13
C PRO A 542 9.04 5.57 -3.28
N ASN A 543 10.01 5.13 -2.49
CA ASN A 543 10.85 5.92 -1.58
C ASN A 543 10.11 6.63 -0.43
N ILE A 544 8.78 6.52 -0.31
CA ILE A 544 8.02 7.13 0.78
C ILE A 544 7.72 6.07 1.82
N LEU A 545 8.29 6.24 3.01
CA LEU A 545 8.04 5.34 4.13
C LEU A 545 6.84 5.80 4.95
N ILE A 546 6.87 7.03 5.46
CA ILE A 546 5.81 7.60 6.29
C ILE A 546 5.51 9.01 5.79
N ALA A 547 4.24 9.35 5.63
CA ALA A 547 3.75 10.66 5.26
C ALA A 547 2.61 11.09 6.19
N THR A 548 2.77 12.25 6.83
CA THR A 548 1.75 12.90 7.65
C THR A 548 1.81 14.43 7.51
N LYS A 549 0.66 15.08 7.62
CA LYS A 549 0.54 16.55 7.69
C LYS A 549 0.05 17.02 9.07
N SER A 550 0.03 16.13 10.06
CA SER A 550 -0.34 16.47 11.44
C SER A 550 0.63 17.51 12.01
N SER A 551 0.09 18.49 12.74
CA SER A 551 0.88 19.46 13.51
C SER A 551 1.19 18.99 14.93
N ALA A 552 0.62 17.85 15.35
CA ALA A 552 0.93 17.26 16.65
C ALA A 552 2.35 16.67 16.62
N ALA A 553 3.04 16.75 17.76
CA ALA A 553 4.39 16.21 17.89
C ALA A 553 4.40 14.67 17.84
N THR A 554 5.39 14.13 17.14
CA THR A 554 5.66 12.70 17.04
C THR A 554 6.82 12.35 17.98
N LYS A 555 6.63 11.34 18.85
CA LYS A 555 7.65 10.89 19.81
C LYS A 555 8.12 9.48 19.53
N LEU A 556 9.44 9.28 19.58
CA LEU A 556 10.10 7.97 19.58
C LEU A 556 10.81 7.78 20.93
N GLY A 557 10.35 6.78 21.70
CA GLY A 557 10.83 6.48 23.04
C GLY A 557 12.14 5.68 23.09
N GLY A 558 12.79 5.75 24.25
CA GLY A 558 14.16 5.26 24.49
C GLY A 558 14.39 3.75 24.41
N GLY A 559 15.61 3.34 24.04
CA GLY A 559 15.99 1.92 23.91
C GLY A 559 15.44 1.22 22.67
N SER A 560 14.84 1.97 21.74
CA SER A 560 14.37 1.44 20.46
C SER A 560 15.51 1.39 19.43
N GLN A 561 15.70 0.23 18.79
CA GLN A 561 16.68 0.02 17.73
C GLN A 561 15.97 -0.06 16.38
N ASN A 562 15.36 1.06 15.98
CA ASN A 562 14.52 1.08 14.80
C ASN A 562 15.36 1.31 13.54
N LYS A 563 15.10 0.50 12.52
CA LYS A 563 15.63 0.63 11.17
C LYS A 563 14.55 1.12 10.23
N TYR A 564 14.90 2.12 9.44
CA TYR A 564 14.02 2.74 8.46
C TYR A 564 14.76 2.87 7.13
N ALA A 565 14.06 2.63 6.04
CA ALA A 565 14.50 3.04 4.71
C ALA A 565 13.40 3.80 3.98
N GLY A 566 13.79 4.91 3.35
CA GLY A 566 12.90 5.82 2.65
C GLY A 566 12.73 7.16 3.34
N LEU A 567 11.74 7.90 2.87
CA LEU A 567 11.41 9.24 3.33
C LEU A 567 10.41 9.20 4.49
N LEU A 568 10.77 9.89 5.58
CA LEU A 568 9.86 10.37 6.62
C LEU A 568 9.42 11.79 6.27
N TYR A 569 8.19 11.95 5.81
CA TYR A 569 7.58 13.22 5.44
C TYR A 569 6.57 13.67 6.49
N ALA A 570 6.98 14.61 7.34
CA ALA A 570 6.17 15.18 8.42
C ALA A 570 6.43 16.69 8.56
N PRO A 571 6.25 17.50 7.51
CA PRO A 571 6.73 18.90 7.44
C PRO A 571 6.12 19.83 8.49
N LYS A 572 4.98 19.45 9.09
CA LYS A 572 4.25 20.20 10.13
C LYS A 572 4.42 19.61 11.53
N SER A 573 5.02 18.42 11.66
CA SER A 573 5.17 17.71 12.94
C SER A 573 6.57 17.89 13.49
N ASP A 574 6.65 18.13 14.80
CA ASP A 574 7.91 18.08 15.54
C ASP A 574 8.26 16.63 15.85
N ILE A 575 9.47 16.20 15.48
CA ILE A 575 9.96 14.85 15.75
C ILE A 575 10.88 14.88 16.98
N LEU A 576 10.51 14.12 18.01
CA LEU A 576 11.26 13.98 19.25
C LEU A 576 11.76 12.55 19.43
N LEU A 577 13.08 12.37 19.54
CA LEU A 577 13.70 11.12 19.97
C LEU A 577 14.22 11.31 21.40
N ASP A 578 13.99 10.32 22.25
CA ASP A 578 14.30 10.38 23.68
C ASP A 578 14.96 9.09 24.18
N GLY A 579 15.60 9.11 25.35
CA GLY A 579 16.02 7.91 26.12
C GLY A 579 16.89 6.88 25.39
N GLY A 580 17.69 7.29 24.40
CA GLY A 580 18.52 6.37 23.61
C GLY A 580 17.82 5.73 22.42
N ALA A 581 16.68 6.28 21.96
CA ALA A 581 16.04 5.87 20.72
C ALA A 581 17.01 6.03 19.53
N SER A 582 16.96 5.08 18.59
CA SER A 582 17.76 5.17 17.37
C SER A 582 16.92 4.97 16.11
N MET A 583 17.31 5.68 15.06
CA MET A 583 16.82 5.54 13.69
C MET A 583 18.03 5.27 12.80
N ALA A 584 18.24 4.02 12.39
CA ALA A 584 19.30 3.67 11.46
C ALA A 584 18.72 3.39 10.08
N SER A 585 19.50 3.64 9.03
CA SER A 585 19.21 3.06 7.72
C SER A 585 19.19 1.53 7.82
N SER A 586 18.16 0.88 7.27
CA SER A 586 18.22 -0.57 7.04
C SER A 586 19.33 -0.91 6.03
N SER A 587 19.77 -2.16 6.01
CA SER A 587 20.95 -2.58 5.24
C SER A 587 20.76 -2.34 3.74
N GLY A 588 21.29 -1.22 3.23
CA GLY A 588 21.36 -0.89 1.80
C GLY A 588 20.45 0.24 1.33
N ALA A 589 19.64 0.88 2.18
CA ALA A 589 18.69 1.91 1.75
C ALA A 589 18.74 3.21 2.58
N CYS A 590 18.44 4.33 1.93
CA CYS A 590 18.64 5.69 2.43
C CYS A 590 17.48 6.14 3.32
N LEU A 591 17.76 6.65 4.52
CA LEU A 591 16.78 7.36 5.36
C LEU A 591 16.85 8.86 5.07
N MET A 592 15.74 9.45 4.65
CA MET A 592 15.59 10.89 4.48
C MET A 592 14.42 11.41 5.31
N MET A 593 14.48 12.67 5.75
CA MET A 593 13.47 13.27 6.61
C MET A 593 13.17 14.72 6.21
N ILE A 594 11.88 15.05 6.13
CA ILE A 594 11.37 16.42 6.05
C ILE A 594 10.42 16.62 7.23
N VAL A 595 10.80 17.48 8.18
CA VAL A 595 10.12 17.63 9.47
C VAL A 595 9.95 19.10 9.83
N ASN A 596 9.09 19.44 10.79
CA ASN A 596 9.02 20.82 11.28
C ASN A 596 10.27 21.15 12.11
N THR A 597 10.48 20.40 13.19
CA THR A 597 11.71 20.42 13.99
C THR A 597 12.16 19.00 14.32
N LEU A 598 13.45 18.83 14.60
CA LEU A 598 14.06 17.59 15.07
C LEU A 598 14.70 17.82 16.44
N SER A 599 14.23 17.10 17.45
CA SER A 599 14.78 17.12 18.81
C SER A 599 15.33 15.75 19.20
N LEU A 600 16.58 15.71 19.64
CA LEU A 600 17.30 14.50 20.03
C LEU A 600 17.77 14.63 21.48
N ASN A 601 17.25 13.79 22.37
CA ASN A 601 17.54 13.85 23.80
C ASN A 601 18.17 12.55 24.32
N GLY A 602 19.16 12.67 25.20
CA GLY A 602 19.93 11.53 25.70
C GLY A 602 20.81 10.89 24.63
N GLY A 603 21.18 9.62 24.81
CA GLY A 603 22.05 8.87 23.88
C GLY A 603 21.38 8.45 22.57
N THR A 604 20.50 9.28 22.00
CA THR A 604 19.78 8.97 20.76
C THR A 604 20.71 8.99 19.54
N ALA A 605 20.36 8.21 18.53
CA ALA A 605 21.18 8.12 17.31
C ALA A 605 20.34 8.17 16.03
N VAL A 606 20.74 8.98 15.06
CA VAL A 606 20.14 9.01 13.72
C VAL A 606 21.25 8.72 12.71
N ALA A 607 21.11 7.66 11.93
CA ALA A 607 22.07 7.29 10.90
C ALA A 607 21.38 7.22 9.54
N SER A 608 21.92 7.97 8.57
CA SER A 608 21.44 8.05 7.20
C SER A 608 22.60 7.78 6.25
N SER A 609 22.69 6.55 5.75
CA SER A 609 23.69 6.14 4.77
C SER A 609 23.07 6.04 3.39
N CYS A 610 23.24 7.08 2.58
CA CYS A 610 22.72 7.17 1.23
C CYS A 610 23.87 6.95 0.24
N THR A 611 24.32 5.70 0.10
CA THR A 611 25.48 5.33 -0.74
C THR A 611 25.28 5.70 -2.20
N GLY A 612 24.05 5.72 -2.71
CA GLY A 612 23.71 6.23 -4.05
C GLY A 612 23.84 7.77 -4.21
N ILE A 613 23.97 8.50 -3.10
CA ILE A 613 24.21 9.96 -3.04
C ILE A 613 25.69 10.27 -2.74
N ALA A 614 26.48 9.24 -2.35
CA ALA A 614 27.86 9.35 -1.88
C ALA A 614 28.91 9.63 -2.98
N GLY A 615 28.48 9.95 -4.21
CA GLY A 615 29.39 10.46 -5.24
C GLY A 615 30.12 11.71 -4.76
N SER A 616 31.42 11.79 -5.06
CA SER A 616 32.23 13.01 -4.96
C SER A 616 31.45 14.15 -5.60
N SER A 617 31.08 15.14 -4.80
CA SER A 617 30.34 16.31 -5.25
C SER A 617 31.21 17.16 -6.17
N GLY A 618 31.16 16.88 -7.47
CA GLY A 618 31.01 17.93 -8.46
C GLY A 618 29.58 18.45 -8.36
N SER A 619 29.43 19.77 -8.19
CA SER A 619 28.19 20.56 -8.17
C SER A 619 26.94 19.82 -8.69
N SER A 620 26.07 19.39 -7.77
CA SER A 620 24.72 18.94 -8.10
C SER A 620 23.73 20.03 -7.74
N ASP A 621 23.19 20.67 -8.77
CA ASP A 621 22.12 21.64 -8.67
C ASP A 621 20.77 20.92 -8.83
N SER A 622 19.71 21.47 -8.24
CA SER A 622 18.36 20.90 -8.23
C SER A 622 17.88 20.53 -9.64
N VAL A 623 17.54 19.26 -9.85
CA VAL A 623 16.87 18.78 -11.06
C VAL A 623 15.40 18.55 -10.73
N ALA A 624 14.51 19.31 -11.38
CA ALA A 624 13.09 19.09 -11.29
C ALA A 624 12.58 18.49 -12.61
N LEU A 625 11.64 17.56 -12.52
CA LEU A 625 10.87 17.10 -13.66
C LEU A 625 9.99 18.27 -14.14
N TYR A 626 10.17 18.67 -15.39
CA TYR A 626 9.31 19.62 -16.07
C TYR A 626 8.22 18.81 -16.77
N LYS A 627 6.95 19.04 -16.40
CA LYS A 627 5.80 18.50 -17.12
C LYS A 627 5.28 19.52 -18.11
#